data_AF-A0A0G1QZ66-F1
#
_entry.id   AF-A0A0G1QZ66-F1
#
_cell.length_a   1.000
_cell.length_b   1.000
_cell.length_c   1.000
_cell.angle_alpha   90.00
_cell.angle_beta   90.00
_cell.angle_gamma   90.00
#
_symmetry.space_group_name_H-M   'P 1'
#
loop_
_entity.id
_entity.type
_entity.pdbx_description
1 polymer ?
#
loop_
_entity_poly.entity_id
_entity_poly.type
_entity_poly.pdbx_seq_one_letter_code
_entity_poly.pdbx_strand_id
1 'polypeptide(L)'
;MLIGIDASRANNEQKTGVEWYAWALIQELKKIISSEHRVVLYTREPLRGELGVLPNNWQEKVLKWPPKRLWTQVRLSWEMYRKAPDVLFVPAQF
;
A
#
# COMPACT_ATOMS: atom_id res chain seq x y z
N MET A 1 4.83 -10.07 12.58
CA MET A 1 3.46 -9.76 12.14
C MET A 1 3.45 -9.37 10.67
N LEU A 2 2.32 -9.54 10.01
CA LEU A 2 2.03 -9.11 8.65
C LEU A 2 1.26 -7.80 8.67
N ILE A 3 1.87 -6.73 8.17
CA ILE A 3 1.28 -5.39 8.08
C ILE A 3 0.85 -5.15 6.63
N GLY A 4 -0.42 -4.85 6.42
CA GLY A 4 -0.95 -4.39 5.15
C GLY A 4 -0.98 -2.87 5.09
N ILE A 5 -0.48 -2.27 4.02
CA ILE A 5 -0.58 -0.83 3.79
C ILE A 5 -1.25 -0.57 2.44
N ASP A 6 -2.27 0.28 2.40
CA ASP A 6 -2.82 0.77 1.13
C ASP A 6 -1.88 1.83 0.53
N ALA A 7 -1.13 1.43 -0.51
CA ALA A 7 -0.22 2.29 -1.25
C ALA A 7 -0.84 2.81 -2.56
N SER A 8 -2.13 2.55 -2.81
CA SER A 8 -2.77 2.90 -4.08
C SER A 8 -2.70 4.40 -4.41
N ARG A 9 -2.81 5.27 -3.39
CA ARG A 9 -2.71 6.73 -3.51
C ARG A 9 -1.26 7.21 -3.60
N ALA A 10 -0.37 6.61 -2.81
CA ALA A 10 1.06 6.90 -2.87
C ALA A 10 1.70 6.52 -4.22
N ASN A 11 1.11 5.56 -4.94
CA ASN A 11 1.59 5.11 -6.25
C ASN A 11 1.09 5.97 -7.43
N ASN A 12 0.25 6.99 -7.20
CA ASN A 12 -0.22 7.87 -8.27
C ASN A 12 0.95 8.66 -8.87
N GLU A 13 0.94 8.83 -10.21
CA GLU A 13 1.98 9.55 -10.92
C GLU A 13 1.93 11.05 -10.60
N GLN A 14 0.74 11.65 -10.75
CA GLN A 14 0.45 13.02 -10.31
C GLN A 14 -0.12 12.97 -8.90
N LYS A 15 0.67 13.43 -7.92
CA LYS A 15 0.30 13.42 -6.50
C LYS A 15 -0.21 14.80 -6.06
N THR A 16 -1.33 14.79 -5.35
CA THR A 16 -1.84 15.90 -4.55
C THR A 16 -1.20 15.90 -3.15
N GLY A 17 -1.48 16.91 -2.31
CA GLY A 17 -0.84 17.04 -0.99
C GLY A 17 -1.00 15.81 -0.08
N VAL A 18 -2.20 15.22 -0.03
CA VAL A 18 -2.45 14.00 0.78
C VAL A 18 -1.74 12.77 0.20
N GLU A 19 -1.56 12.71 -1.12
CA GLU A 19 -0.85 11.62 -1.79
C GLU A 19 0.67 11.73 -1.58
N TRP A 20 1.20 12.97 -1.53
CA TRP A 20 2.58 13.23 -1.11
C TRP A 20 2.82 12.84 0.35
N TYR A 21 1.88 13.16 1.24
CA TYR A 21 1.94 12.71 2.63
C TYR A 21 2.01 11.18 2.72
N ALA A 22 1.10 10.46 2.05
CA ALA A 22 1.09 9.00 2.06
C ALA A 22 2.38 8.40 1.48
N TRP A 23 2.89 8.99 0.40
CA TRP A 23 4.16 8.57 -0.19
C TRP A 23 5.34 8.76 0.78
N ALA A 24 5.49 9.96 1.35
CA ALA A 24 6.58 10.26 2.27
C ALA A 24 6.51 9.40 3.54
N LEU A 25 5.31 9.20 4.07
CA LEU A 25 5.08 8.35 5.22
C LEU A 25 5.51 6.90 4.96
N ILE A 26 5.16 6.33 3.80
CA ILE A 26 5.59 4.98 3.43
C ILE A 26 7.12 4.90 3.29
N GLN A 27 7.76 5.93 2.73
CA GLN A 27 9.21 5.98 2.59
C GLN A 27 9.92 6.01 3.96
N GLU A 28 9.39 6.75 4.94
CA GLU A 28 9.93 6.73 6.30
C GLU A 28 9.62 5.41 7.02
N LEU A 29 8.45 4.82 6.80
CA LEU A 29 8.08 3.51 7.35
C LEU A 29 9.05 2.41 6.91
N LYS A 30 9.54 2.44 5.67
CA LYS A 30 10.57 1.50 5.18
C LYS A 30 11.85 1.51 6.01
N LYS A 31 12.19 2.63 6.65
CA LYS A 31 13.41 2.80 7.44
C LYS A 31 13.23 2.34 8.90
N ILE A 32 12.03 2.52 9.45
CA ILE A 32 11.76 2.29 10.88
C ILE A 32 11.15 0.92 11.18
N ILE A 33 10.47 0.29 10.23
CA ILE A 33 9.87 -1.02 10.44
C ILE A 33 10.97 -2.09 10.46
N SER A 34 11.12 -2.75 11.61
CA SER A 34 12.06 -3.86 11.81
C SER A 34 11.84 -5.01 10.82
N SER A 35 12.92 -5.71 10.49
CA SER A 35 12.93 -6.89 9.61
C SER A 35 12.13 -8.07 10.15
N GLU A 36 11.80 -8.07 11.44
CA GLU A 36 10.91 -9.06 12.08
C GLU A 36 9.45 -8.96 11.61
N HIS A 37 9.07 -7.83 11.01
CA HIS A 37 7.73 -7.60 10.49
C HIS A 37 7.74 -7.69 8.97
N ARG A 38 6.73 -8.35 8.42
CA ARG A 38 6.52 -8.43 6.97
C ARG A 38 5.50 -7.38 6.57
N VAL A 39 5.79 -6.62 5.52
CA VAL A 39 4.92 -5.54 5.05
C VAL A 39 4.45 -5.84 3.63
N VAL A 40 3.15 -5.67 3.39
CA VAL A 40 2.54 -5.78 2.06
C VAL A 40 2.01 -4.42 1.65
N LEU A 41 2.51 -3.90 0.53
CA LEU A 41 1.92 -2.73 -0.12
C LEU A 41 0.85 -3.17 -1.11
N TYR A 42 -0.39 -2.79 -0.84
CA TYR A 42 -1.52 -3.03 -1.73
C TYR A 42 -1.66 -1.89 -2.73
N THR A 43 -1.65 -2.22 -4.01
CA THR A 43 -1.74 -1.26 -5.11
C THR A 43 -2.67 -1.76 -6.21
N ARG A 44 -3.25 -0.83 -6.98
CA ARG A 44 -4.06 -1.17 -8.18
C ARG A 44 -3.19 -1.52 -9.37
N GLU A 45 -2.02 -0.91 -9.42
CA GLU A 45 -1.04 -0.95 -10.51
C GLU A 45 0.34 -1.20 -9.91
N PRO A 46 1.30 -1.75 -10.70
CA PRO A 46 2.67 -1.93 -10.27
C PRO A 46 3.27 -0.66 -9.66
N LEU A 47 4.04 -0.81 -8.58
CA LEU A 47 4.72 0.28 -7.90
C LEU A 47 5.70 0.96 -8.86
N ARG A 48 5.72 2.29 -8.80
CA ARG A 48 6.56 3.11 -9.68
C ARG A 48 7.56 3.93 -8.88
N GLY A 49 8.71 4.20 -9.51
CA GLY A 49 9.78 5.04 -8.94
C GLY A 49 10.32 4.51 -7.63
N GLU A 50 10.70 5.42 -6.73
CA GLU A 50 11.28 5.07 -5.42
C GLU A 50 10.35 4.26 -4.51
N LEU A 51 9.03 4.36 -4.73
CA LEU A 51 8.07 3.58 -3.93
C LEU A 51 8.22 2.08 -4.22
N GLY A 52 8.63 1.72 -5.44
CA GLY A 52 8.91 0.33 -5.84
C GLY A 52 10.25 -0.23 -5.35
N VAL A 53 11.12 0.60 -4.76
CA VAL A 53 12.34 0.12 -4.10
C VAL A 53 11.96 -0.37 -2.71
N LEU A 54 11.85 -1.69 -2.55
CA LEU A 54 11.36 -2.33 -1.34
C LEU A 54 12.50 -3.04 -0.58
N PRO A 55 12.57 -2.90 0.76
CA PRO A 55 13.42 -3.74 1.59
C PRO A 55 13.02 -5.23 1.53
N ASN A 56 13.90 -6.13 1.97
CA ASN A 56 13.68 -7.59 1.87
C ASN A 56 12.40 -8.11 2.56
N ASN A 57 11.95 -7.44 3.63
CA ASN A 57 10.74 -7.79 4.37
C ASN A 57 9.47 -7.10 3.84
N TRP A 58 9.60 -6.33 2.75
CA TRP A 58 8.51 -5.62 2.10
C TRP A 58 8.19 -6.28 0.76
N GLN A 59 6.91 -6.45 0.48
CA GLN A 59 6.45 -7.00 -0.77
C GLN A 59 5.34 -6.15 -1.35
N GLU A 60 5.34 -6.05 -2.67
CA GLU A 60 4.23 -5.48 -3.41
C GLU A 60 3.15 -6.53 -3.63
N LYS A 61 1.89 -6.11 -3.59
CA LYS A 61 0.78 -6.90 -4.07
C LYS A 61 -0.17 -6.06 -4.92
N VAL A 62 -0.02 -6.23 -6.23
CA VAL A 62 -0.91 -5.62 -7.22
C VAL A 62 -2.23 -6.38 -7.24
N LEU A 63 -3.31 -5.71 -6.84
CA LEU A 63 -4.65 -6.24 -7.00
C LEU A 63 -5.28 -5.55 -8.21
N LYS A 64 -5.39 -6.26 -9.33
CA LYS A 64 -6.03 -5.70 -10.52
C LYS A 64 -7.48 -5.34 -10.21
N TRP A 65 -7.88 -4.12 -10.56
CA TRP A 65 -9.23 -3.61 -10.38
C TRP A 65 -9.62 -2.77 -11.60
N PRO A 66 -10.29 -3.39 -12.61
CA PRO A 66 -10.72 -2.69 -13.81
C PRO A 66 -11.64 -1.48 -13.57
N PRO A 67 -12.56 -1.49 -12.57
CA PRO A 67 -13.38 -0.31 -12.28
C PRO A 67 -12.55 0.85 -11.71
N LYS A 68 -12.87 2.09 -12.11
CA LYS A 68 -12.17 3.30 -11.60
C LYS A 68 -12.59 3.72 -10.18
N ARG A 69 -13.60 3.08 -9.59
CA ARG A 69 -14.19 3.43 -8.28
C ARG A 69 -14.29 2.20 -7.38
N LEU A 70 -14.54 2.40 -6.09
CA LEU A 70 -14.80 1.34 -5.10
C LEU A 70 -13.64 0.38 -4.80
N TRP A 71 -12.41 0.80 -5.08
CA TRP A 71 -11.21 0.02 -4.74
C TRP A 71 -11.15 -0.39 -3.27
N THR A 72 -11.20 0.59 -2.37
CA THR A 72 -11.01 0.37 -0.93
C THR A 72 -12.20 -0.41 -0.37
N GLN A 73 -13.41 -0.06 -0.80
CA GLN A 73 -14.66 -0.63 -0.29
C GLN A 73 -14.90 -2.07 -0.75
N VAL A 74 -14.48 -2.43 -1.97
CA VAL A 74 -14.77 -3.75 -2.56
C VAL A 74 -13.51 -4.59 -2.70
N ARG A 75 -12.55 -4.15 -3.52
CA ARG A 75 -11.40 -5.01 -3.87
C ARG A 75 -10.44 -5.23 -2.71
N LEU A 76 -10.14 -4.16 -1.97
CA LEU A 76 -9.27 -4.24 -0.81
C LEU A 76 -9.98 -4.99 0.33
N SER A 77 -11.23 -4.65 0.65
CA SER A 77 -12.05 -5.38 1.63
C SER A 77 -12.13 -6.88 1.35
N TRP A 78 -12.30 -7.28 0.09
CA TRP A 78 -12.31 -8.70 -0.29
C TRP A 78 -10.94 -9.37 -0.07
N GLU A 79 -9.84 -8.66 -0.29
CA GLU A 79 -8.50 -9.17 0.03
C GLU A 79 -8.34 -9.34 1.54
N MET A 80 -8.85 -8.40 2.34
CA MET A 80 -8.82 -8.51 3.80
C MET A 80 -9.66 -9.68 4.29
N TYR A 81 -10.79 -9.98 3.64
CA TYR A 81 -11.59 -11.15 3.98
C TYR A 81 -10.86 -12.48 3.66
N ARG A 82 -10.13 -12.57 2.54
CA ARG A 82 -9.48 -13.82 2.11
C ARG A 82 -8.09 -14.04 2.69
N LYS A 83 -7.31 -12.97 2.85
CA LYS A 83 -5.90 -12.98 3.27
C LYS A 83 -5.64 -11.76 4.14
N ALA A 84 -6.31 -11.73 5.29
CA ALA A 84 -6.18 -10.65 6.27
C ALA A 84 -4.72 -10.51 6.74
N PRO A 85 -4.14 -9.29 6.69
CA PRO A 85 -2.98 -8.98 7.50
C PRO A 85 -3.37 -8.88 8.98
N ASP A 86 -2.37 -8.90 9.87
CA ASP A 86 -2.59 -8.67 11.31
C ASP A 86 -3.05 -7.23 11.57
N VAL A 87 -2.54 -6.29 10.77
CA VAL A 87 -2.90 -4.86 10.81
C VAL A 87 -3.05 -4.33 9.40
N LEU A 88 -4.13 -3.58 9.14
CA LEU A 88 -4.29 -2.80 7.91
C LEU A 88 -4.13 -1.31 8.24
N PHE A 89 -3.22 -0.65 7.53
CA PHE A 89 -2.98 0.79 7.62
C PHE A 89 -3.33 1.47 6.29
N VAL A 90 -4.22 2.47 6.34
CA VAL A 90 -4.67 3.22 5.15
C VAL A 90 -4.31 4.69 5.33
N PRO A 91 -3.12 5.13 4.87
CA PRO A 91 -2.61 6.48 5.14
C PRO A 91 -3.35 7.59 4.38
N ALA A 92 -4.02 7.25 3.29
CA ALA A 92 -4.82 8.17 2.51
C ALA A 92 -6.08 7.46 2.00
N GLN A 93 -7.24 8.07 2.26
CA GLN A 93 -8.54 7.61 1.77
C GLN A 93 -9.28 8.77 1.09
N PHE A 94 -9.88 8.48 -0.06
CA PHE A 94 -10.82 9.33 -0.80
C PHE A 94 -11.76 8.43 -1.59
#